data_AF-A0A0S4QZ22-F1
#
_entry.id   AF-A0A0S4QZ22-F1
#
_cell.length_a   1.000
_cell.length_b   1.000
_cell.length_c   1.000
_cell.angle_alpha   90.00
_cell.angle_beta   90.00
_cell.angle_gamma   90.00
#
_symmetry.space_group_name_H-M   'P 1'
#
loop_
_entity.id
_entity.type
_entity.pdbx_description
1 polymer ?
#
loop_
_entity_poly.entity_id
_entity_poly.type
_entity_poly.pdbx_seq_one_letter_code
_entity_poly.pdbx_strand_id
1 'polypeptide(L)'
;MPRKICLICSRPLVMFQLLGAEIWIHAPGQVEDRDHMPLPVDDIDWSVRQRCDFCNADPAVGLLPVAGEIRMPLSVICVNEPWAVCATCRDLISANQWDDLIRHIADTVIATRIVSETTKHSLLDELSQLIREVRTHATGPVQPLNECTPESPIGGKDEEVS
;
A
#
# COMPACT_ATOMS: atom_id res chain seq x y z
N MET A 1 -3.33 8.64 -12.14
CA MET A 1 -1.93 8.55 -12.58
C MET A 1 -1.48 7.12 -12.33
N PRO A 2 -0.49 6.58 -13.05
CA PRO A 2 0.09 5.28 -12.70
C PRO A 2 0.73 5.35 -11.31
N ARG A 3 0.46 4.33 -10.49
CA ARG A 3 1.05 4.17 -9.16
C ARG A 3 2.56 4.12 -9.27
N LYS A 4 3.25 4.77 -8.35
CA LYS A 4 4.72 4.65 -8.24
C LYS A 4 5.09 3.61 -7.20
N ILE A 5 6.01 2.73 -7.58
CA ILE A 5 6.68 1.81 -6.67
C ILE A 5 8.17 2.12 -6.65
N CYS A 6 8.85 1.71 -5.60
CA CYS A 6 10.29 1.78 -5.53
C CYS A 6 10.91 0.66 -6.36
N LEU A 7 11.78 1.00 -7.31
CA LEU A 7 12.49 0.01 -8.13
C LEU A 7 13.31 -0.99 -7.29
N ILE A 8 13.78 -0.54 -6.12
CA ILE A 8 14.75 -1.28 -5.32
C ILE A 8 14.07 -2.36 -4.46
N CYS A 9 12.96 -2.02 -3.81
CA CYS A 9 12.29 -2.91 -2.86
C CYS A 9 10.86 -3.28 -3.26
N SER A 10 10.39 -2.81 -4.41
CA SER A 10 9.02 -2.97 -4.93
C SER A 10 7.94 -2.49 -3.95
N ARG A 11 8.31 -1.65 -2.98
CA ARG A 11 7.36 -1.07 -2.03
C ARG A 11 6.65 0.14 -2.66
N PRO A 12 5.40 0.36 -2.30
CA PRO A 12 4.65 1.49 -2.80
C PRO A 12 5.20 2.82 -2.30
N LEU A 13 5.18 3.80 -3.19
CA LEU A 13 5.61 5.16 -2.91
C LEU A 13 4.39 6.07 -2.85
N VAL A 14 4.43 7.00 -1.91
CA VAL A 14 3.48 8.10 -1.83
C VAL A 14 4.18 9.37 -2.26
N MET A 15 3.48 10.19 -3.04
CA MET A 15 3.94 11.52 -3.37
C MET A 15 3.80 12.41 -2.13
N PHE A 16 4.90 13.03 -1.73
CA PHE A 16 4.96 14.02 -0.68
C PHE A 16 5.43 15.34 -1.28
N GLN A 17 4.71 16.43 -1.00
CA GLN A 17 5.11 17.77 -1.43
C GLN A 17 5.85 18.48 -0.30
N LEU A 18 7.13 18.76 -0.52
CA LEU A 18 7.97 19.50 0.43
C LEU A 18 8.51 20.76 -0.25
N LEU A 19 8.13 21.93 0.25
CA LEU A 19 8.60 23.24 -0.25
C LEU A 19 8.39 23.44 -1.76
N GLY A 20 7.31 22.88 -2.32
CA GLY A 20 6.99 22.97 -3.75
C GLY A 20 7.73 21.96 -4.63
N ALA A 21 8.59 21.11 -4.05
CA ALA A 21 9.16 19.96 -4.74
C ALA A 21 8.30 18.71 -4.50
N GLU A 22 8.05 17.95 -5.57
CA GLU A 22 7.49 16.60 -5.47
C GLU A 22 8.61 15.64 -5.10
N ILE A 23 8.47 14.98 -3.96
CA ILE A 23 9.36 13.90 -3.54
C ILE A 23 8.54 12.62 -3.35
N TRP A 24 9.15 11.49 -3.68
CA TRP A 24 8.54 10.18 -3.50
C TRP A 24 9.17 9.52 -2.28
N ILE A 25 8.33 9.14 -1.32
CA ILE A 25 8.74 8.48 -0.09
C ILE A 25 7.99 7.16 0.05
N HIS A 26 8.53 6.21 0.80
CA HIS A 26 7.72 5.06 1.19
C HIS A 26 6.57 5.54 2.09
N ALA A 27 5.42 4.87 2.01
CA ALA A 27 4.27 5.22 2.85
C ALA A 27 4.65 5.25 4.35
N PRO A 28 4.11 6.18 5.15
CA PRO A 28 4.44 6.25 6.58
C PRO A 28 4.15 4.91 7.27
N GLY A 29 5.05 4.49 8.16
CA GLY A 29 5.05 3.13 8.74
C GLY A 29 6.01 2.16 8.04
N GLN A 30 6.44 2.46 6.80
CA GLN A 30 7.46 1.71 6.05
C GLN A 30 8.89 2.21 6.37
N VAL A 31 9.29 2.21 7.65
CA VAL A 31 10.54 2.83 8.16
C VAL A 31 11.81 2.01 7.82
N GLU A 32 11.92 1.52 6.60
CA GLU A 32 13.18 1.05 6.01
C GLU A 32 13.76 2.09 5.03
N ASP A 33 13.40 3.37 5.19
CA ASP A 33 14.03 4.49 4.48
C ASP A 33 15.55 4.60 4.66
N ARG A 34 16.18 3.69 5.42
CA ARG A 34 17.62 3.65 5.66
C ARG A 34 18.40 2.72 4.74
N ASP A 35 17.74 1.83 3.98
CA ASP A 35 18.46 0.85 3.16
C ASP A 35 18.61 1.30 1.69
N HIS A 36 17.84 2.28 1.24
CA HIS A 36 18.06 2.97 -0.03
C HIS A 36 17.22 4.25 -0.16
N MET A 37 17.63 5.13 -1.08
CA MET A 37 16.79 6.24 -1.54
C MET A 37 15.63 5.69 -2.40
N PRO A 38 14.38 6.15 -2.21
CA PRO A 38 13.27 5.76 -3.08
C PRO A 38 13.55 6.10 -4.54
N LEU A 39 13.36 5.13 -5.44
CA LEU A 39 13.51 5.33 -6.87
C LEU A 39 12.17 5.04 -7.56
N PRO A 40 11.35 6.08 -7.85
CA PRO A 40 10.00 5.90 -8.36
C PRO A 40 10.02 5.39 -9.79
N VAL A 41 9.41 4.23 -10.01
CA VAL A 41 9.08 3.69 -11.33
C VAL A 41 7.58 3.54 -11.45
N ASP A 42 7.07 3.71 -12.67
CA ASP A 42 5.66 3.42 -12.96
C ASP A 42 5.40 1.92 -12.73
N ASP A 43 4.31 1.62 -12.03
CA ASP A 43 3.79 0.26 -11.94
C ASP A 43 3.12 -0.09 -13.29
N ILE A 44 3.96 -0.48 -14.26
CA ILE A 44 3.54 -0.82 -15.63
C ILE A 44 2.90 -2.21 -15.69
N ASP A 45 3.13 -3.03 -14.66
CA ASP A 45 2.69 -4.43 -14.60
C ASP A 45 2.15 -4.73 -13.20
N TRP A 46 0.83 -4.59 -13.04
CA TRP A 46 0.11 -4.84 -11.77
C TRP A 46 0.38 -6.24 -11.17
N SER A 47 0.99 -7.16 -11.94
CA SER A 47 1.50 -8.47 -11.50
C SER A 47 2.71 -8.41 -10.57
N VAL A 48 3.43 -7.29 -10.47
CA VAL A 48 4.62 -7.18 -9.63
C VAL A 48 4.23 -6.94 -8.16
N ARG A 49 3.77 -8.02 -7.54
CA ARG A 49 3.79 -8.29 -6.08
C ARG A 49 3.53 -7.06 -5.21
N GLN A 50 2.30 -6.55 -5.25
CA GLN A 50 1.88 -5.54 -4.28
C GLN A 50 1.84 -6.20 -2.90
N ARG A 51 2.74 -5.79 -2.01
CA ARG A 51 2.58 -6.07 -0.58
C ARG A 51 1.44 -5.20 -0.04
N CYS A 52 0.86 -5.64 1.07
CA CYS A 52 -0.14 -4.84 1.77
C CYS A 52 0.42 -3.46 2.17
N ASP A 53 -0.25 -2.38 1.79
CA ASP A 53 0.12 -1.00 2.18
C ASP A 53 0.05 -0.77 3.70
N PHE A 54 -0.74 -1.59 4.38
CA PHE A 54 -0.95 -1.52 5.82
C PHE A 54 0.13 -2.25 6.60
N CYS A 55 0.23 -3.58 6.44
CA CYS A 55 1.16 -4.39 7.24
C CYS A 55 2.53 -4.60 6.57
N ASN A 56 2.61 -4.46 5.24
CA ASN A 56 3.78 -4.77 4.39
C ASN A 56 4.42 -6.15 4.63
N ALA A 57 3.72 -7.06 5.31
CA ALA A 57 4.18 -8.42 5.55
C ALA A 57 3.68 -9.35 4.43
N ASP A 58 2.39 -9.29 4.16
CA ASP A 58 1.70 -10.24 3.30
C ASP A 58 1.45 -9.71 1.88
N PRO A 59 1.32 -10.62 0.89
CA PRO A 59 0.85 -10.26 -0.45
C PRO A 59 -0.54 -9.63 -0.41
N ALA A 60 -0.75 -8.63 -1.24
CA ALA A 60 -2.06 -8.03 -1.46
C ALA A 60 -2.97 -8.99 -2.23
N VAL A 61 -4.25 -8.95 -1.88
CA VAL A 61 -5.33 -9.70 -2.52
C VAL A 61 -6.47 -8.78 -2.97
N GLY A 62 -6.39 -7.49 -2.64
CA GLY A 62 -7.39 -6.50 -2.99
C GLY A 62 -6.88 -5.07 -2.92
N LEU A 63 -7.72 -4.14 -3.35
CA LEU A 63 -7.49 -2.71 -3.41
C LEU A 63 -8.61 -1.98 -2.66
N LEU A 64 -8.25 -1.19 -1.64
CA LEU A 64 -9.13 -0.25 -0.97
C LEU A 64 -9.14 1.06 -1.75
N PRO A 65 -10.27 1.50 -2.34
CA PRO A 65 -10.33 2.82 -2.97
C PRO A 65 -10.26 3.91 -1.89
N VAL A 66 -9.26 4.78 -2.00
CA VAL A 66 -9.03 5.93 -1.11
C VAL A 66 -8.92 7.19 -1.96
N ALA A 67 -9.56 8.29 -1.54
CA ALA A 67 -9.51 9.56 -2.26
C ALA A 67 -9.39 10.75 -1.29
N GLY A 68 -8.55 11.72 -1.65
CA GLY A 68 -8.43 13.01 -0.96
C GLY A 68 -7.05 13.26 -0.35
N GLU A 69 -7.03 14.05 0.72
CA GLU A 69 -5.81 14.48 1.40
C GLU A 69 -5.81 13.97 2.83
N ILE A 70 -4.92 13.03 3.13
CA ILE A 70 -4.69 12.56 4.51
C ILE A 70 -3.81 13.58 5.22
N ARG A 71 -4.29 14.09 6.36
CA ARG A 71 -3.56 15.07 7.18
C ARG A 71 -2.92 14.38 8.39
N MET A 72 -1.60 14.41 8.45
CA MET A 72 -0.83 14.03 9.62
C MET A 72 -0.20 15.28 10.27
N PRO A 73 0.23 15.23 11.54
CA PRO A 73 0.65 16.42 12.29
C PRO A 73 1.75 17.26 11.62
N LEU A 74 2.57 16.65 10.75
CA LEU A 74 3.69 17.31 10.06
C LEU A 74 3.65 17.15 8.53
N SER A 75 2.61 16.55 7.97
CA SER A 75 2.57 16.20 6.54
C SER A 75 1.16 16.09 5.99
N VAL A 76 0.98 16.44 4.72
CA VAL A 76 -0.23 16.12 3.94
C VAL A 76 0.16 15.10 2.89
N ILE A 77 -0.62 14.02 2.79
CA ILE A 77 -0.42 12.95 1.81
C ILE A 77 -1.62 12.96 0.88
N CYS A 78 -1.38 13.25 -0.40
CA CYS A 78 -2.41 13.13 -1.43
C CYS A 78 -2.58 11.66 -1.78
N VAL A 79 -3.73 11.09 -1.45
CA VAL A 79 -4.09 9.70 -1.75
C VAL A 79 -5.15 9.70 -2.84
N ASN A 80 -4.70 9.66 -4.09
CA ASN A 80 -5.58 9.58 -5.27
C ASN A 80 -5.52 8.19 -5.92
N GLU A 81 -4.98 7.20 -5.21
CA GLU A 81 -4.74 5.85 -5.71
C GLU A 81 -5.24 4.82 -4.71
N PRO A 82 -5.78 3.68 -5.17
CA PRO A 82 -6.20 2.60 -4.28
C PRO A 82 -5.03 2.00 -3.48
N TRP A 83 -5.31 1.61 -2.24
CA TRP A 83 -4.36 0.97 -1.35
C TRP A 83 -4.49 -0.55 -1.42
N ALA A 84 -3.40 -1.24 -1.71
CA ALA A 84 -3.27 -2.68 -1.67
C ALA A 84 -3.44 -3.24 -0.26
N VAL A 85 -4.26 -4.27 -0.12
CA VAL A 85 -4.57 -4.92 1.16
C VAL A 85 -4.36 -6.43 1.06
N CYS A 86 -3.73 -7.03 2.07
CA CYS A 86 -3.70 -8.49 2.22
C CYS A 86 -5.05 -9.04 2.71
N ALA A 87 -5.19 -10.36 2.71
CA ALA A 87 -6.42 -11.02 3.14
C ALA A 87 -6.85 -10.62 4.56
N THR A 88 -5.91 -10.62 5.53
CA THR A 88 -6.19 -10.23 6.91
C THR A 88 -6.65 -8.78 7.02
N CYS A 89 -5.93 -7.84 6.40
CA CYS A 89 -6.29 -6.42 6.44
C CYS A 89 -7.63 -6.17 5.74
N ARG A 90 -7.89 -6.84 4.61
CA ARG A 90 -9.19 -6.80 3.91
C ARG A 90 -10.31 -7.25 4.85
N ASP A 91 -10.18 -8.40 5.49
CA ASP A 91 -11.25 -8.97 6.30
C ASP A 91 -11.59 -8.05 7.49
N LEU A 92 -10.57 -7.45 8.12
CA LEU A 92 -10.76 -6.45 9.19
C LEU A 92 -11.44 -5.18 8.67
N ILE A 93 -11.05 -4.66 7.50
CA ILE A 93 -11.67 -3.48 6.88
C ILE A 93 -13.13 -3.77 6.52
N SER A 94 -13.39 -4.91 5.88
CA SER A 94 -14.73 -5.36 5.49
C SER A 94 -15.67 -5.56 6.68
N ALA A 95 -15.13 -6.01 7.82
CA ALA A 95 -15.86 -6.11 9.08
C ALA A 95 -15.96 -4.79 9.85
N ASN A 96 -15.43 -3.68 9.31
CA ASN A 96 -15.35 -2.36 9.95
C ASN A 96 -14.59 -2.38 11.30
N GLN A 97 -13.67 -3.33 11.47
CA GLN A 97 -12.84 -3.55 12.67
C GLN A 97 -11.52 -2.76 12.59
N TRP A 98 -11.60 -1.44 12.45
CA TRP A 98 -10.43 -0.58 12.24
C TRP A 98 -9.48 -0.53 13.44
N ASP A 99 -9.98 -0.63 14.67
CA ASP A 99 -9.12 -0.67 15.86
C ASP A 99 -8.33 -2.00 15.94
N ASP A 100 -8.92 -3.09 15.47
CA ASP A 100 -8.22 -4.38 15.36
C ASP A 100 -7.20 -4.37 14.23
N LEU A 101 -7.47 -3.66 13.12
CA LEU A 101 -6.49 -3.40 12.06
C LEU A 101 -5.27 -2.64 12.59
N ILE A 102 -5.48 -1.57 13.37
CA ILE A 102 -4.40 -0.82 14.02
C ILE A 102 -3.55 -1.74 14.89
N ARG A 103 -4.19 -2.58 15.73
CA ARG A 103 -3.48 -3.52 16.61
C ARG A 103 -2.70 -4.57 15.81
N HIS A 104 -3.30 -5.12 14.75
CA HIS A 104 -2.63 -6.10 13.89
C HIS A 104 -1.38 -5.52 13.22
N ILE A 105 -1.45 -4.30 12.70
CA ILE A 105 -0.31 -3.65 12.06
C ILE A 105 0.74 -3.29 13.11
N ALA A 106 0.32 -2.77 14.27
CA ALA A 106 1.20 -2.51 15.40
C ALA A 106 2.02 -3.75 15.78
N ASP A 107 1.36 -4.90 15.98
CA ASP A 107 2.04 -6.15 16.33
C ASP A 107 3.01 -6.58 15.23
N THR A 108 2.64 -6.44 13.96
CA THR A 108 3.49 -6.80 12.81
C THR A 108 4.72 -5.88 12.68
N VAL A 109 4.53 -4.57 12.86
CA VAL A 109 5.61 -3.57 12.77
C VAL A 109 6.52 -3.63 13.99
N ILE A 110 5.99 -3.93 15.18
CA ILE A 110 6.79 -4.09 16.40
C ILE A 110 7.57 -5.41 16.36
N ALA A 111 6.96 -6.51 15.93
CA ALA A 111 7.63 -7.82 15.84
C ALA A 111 8.83 -7.79 14.89
N THR A 112 8.80 -6.94 13.87
CA THR A 112 9.87 -6.78 12.88
C THR A 112 10.95 -5.78 13.30
N ARG A 113 10.83 -5.11 14.46
CA ARG A 113 11.73 -4.02 14.87
C ARG A 113 12.27 -4.16 16.30
N ILE A 114 13.58 -3.96 16.44
CA ILE A 114 14.21 -3.67 17.73
C ILE A 114 14.20 -2.14 17.92
N VAL A 115 13.11 -1.60 18.49
CA VAL A 115 12.96 -0.17 18.79
C VAL A 115 12.70 0.06 20.28
N SER A 116 13.12 1.21 20.81
CA SER A 116 12.88 1.58 22.21
C SER A 116 11.39 1.75 22.50
N GLU A 117 10.95 1.49 23.74
CA GLU A 117 9.54 1.60 24.15
C GLU A 117 8.93 2.98 23.90
N THR A 118 9.70 4.06 24.08
CA THR A 118 9.25 5.43 23.80
C THR A 118 9.00 5.62 22.31
N THR A 119 9.88 5.10 21.45
CA THR A 119 9.70 5.14 19.99
C THR A 119 8.52 4.30 19.52
N LYS A 120 8.22 3.19 20.20
CA LYS A 120 7.03 2.37 19.91
C LYS A 120 5.75 3.16 20.14
N HIS A 121 5.60 3.83 21.28
CA HIS A 121 4.38 4.58 21.60
C HIS A 121 4.11 5.70 20.58
N SER A 122 5.11 6.52 20.26
CA SER A 122 4.95 7.58 19.24
C SER A 122 4.60 7.01 17.86
N LEU A 123 5.23 5.90 17.45
CA LEU A 123 4.91 5.23 16.19
C LEU A 123 3.47 4.70 16.17
N LEU A 124 2.98 4.17 17.29
CA LEU A 124 1.61 3.67 17.40
C LEU A 124 0.57 4.79 17.32
N ASP A 125 0.85 5.94 17.91
CA ASP A 125 -0.02 7.11 17.84
C ASP A 125 -0.11 7.64 16.40
N GLU A 126 1.04 7.80 15.73
CA GLU A 126 1.10 8.22 14.32
C GLU A 126 0.40 7.21 13.39
N LEU A 127 0.65 5.91 13.57
CA LEU A 127 0.01 4.85 12.80
C LEU A 127 -1.51 4.83 13.02
N SER A 128 -1.95 4.98 14.27
CA SER A 128 -3.37 5.04 14.62
C SER A 128 -4.05 6.23 13.96
N GLN A 129 -3.40 7.39 13.96
CA GLN A 129 -3.90 8.58 13.30
C GLN A 129 -4.00 8.37 11.79
N LEU A 130 -2.94 7.86 11.16
CA LEU A 130 -2.93 7.56 9.72
C LEU A 130 -4.08 6.63 9.33
N ILE A 131 -4.28 5.52 10.04
CA ILE A 131 -5.32 4.54 9.70
C ILE A 131 -6.72 5.13 9.88
N ARG A 132 -6.92 5.99 10.89
CA ARG A 132 -8.19 6.70 11.09
C ARG A 132 -8.47 7.68 9.95
N GLU A 133 -7.45 8.38 9.46
CA GLU A 133 -7.58 9.24 8.28
C GLU A 133 -7.82 8.42 7.00
N VAL A 134 -7.15 7.28 6.82
CA VAL A 134 -7.45 6.39 5.68
C VAL A 134 -8.91 5.95 5.70
N ARG A 135 -9.45 5.62 6.88
CA ARG A 135 -10.87 5.25 7.04
C ARG A 135 -11.82 6.37 6.60
N THR A 136 -11.53 7.63 6.96
CA THR A 136 -12.40 8.76 6.57
C THR A 136 -12.33 9.05 5.06
N HIS A 137 -11.22 8.70 4.42
CA HIS A 137 -10.98 8.86 2.99
C HIS A 137 -11.28 7.63 2.13
N ALA A 138 -11.69 6.51 2.73
CA ALA A 138 -12.11 5.33 2.01
C ALA A 138 -13.44 5.60 1.28
N THR A 139 -13.45 5.45 -0.05
CA THR A 139 -14.61 5.81 -0.89
C THR A 139 -15.48 4.62 -1.27
N GLY A 140 -15.13 3.42 -0.84
CA GLY A 140 -15.86 2.20 -1.16
C GLY A 140 -15.27 0.95 -0.51
N PRO A 141 -15.88 -0.22 -0.77
CA PRO A 141 -15.37 -1.49 -0.27
C PRO A 141 -14.06 -1.87 -0.96
N VAL A 142 -13.30 -2.78 -0.33
CA VAL A 142 -12.14 -3.41 -0.96
C VAL A 142 -12.59 -4.18 -2.20
N GLN A 143 -11.94 -3.90 -3.33
CA GLN A 143 -12.12 -4.63 -4.58
C GLN A 143 -11.07 -5.74 -4.66
N PRO A 144 -11.42 -6.97 -5.08
CA PRO A 144 -10.43 -8.02 -5.26
C PRO A 144 -9.44 -7.63 -6.36
N LEU A 145 -8.18 -8.02 -6.20
CA LEU A 145 -7.26 -8.03 -7.33
C LEU A 145 -7.76 -9.12 -8.27
N ASN A 146 -8.28 -8.73 -9.44
CA ASN A 146 -8.57 -9.71 -10.47
C ASN A 146 -7.26 -10.44 -10.75
N GLU A 147 -7.22 -11.75 -10.48
CA GLU A 147 -6.18 -12.60 -11.03
C GLU A 147 -6.22 -12.33 -12.54
N CYS A 148 -5.15 -11.80 -13.12
CA CYS A 148 -4.94 -11.91 -14.55
C CYS A 148 -5.04 -13.40 -14.86
N THR A 149 -6.23 -13.82 -15.27
CA THR A 149 -6.42 -15.15 -15.82
C THR A 149 -5.57 -15.10 -17.07
N PRO A 150 -4.49 -15.89 -17.19
CA PRO A 150 -3.78 -15.94 -18.45
C PRO A 150 -4.82 -16.47 -19.44
N GLU A 151 -5.21 -15.63 -20.40
CA GLU A 151 -5.96 -16.09 -21.55
C GLU A 151 -5.08 -17.16 -22.23
N SER A 152 -5.33 -18.42 -21.89
CA SER A 152 -4.85 -19.56 -22.66
C SER A 152 -5.92 -19.88 -23.71
N PRO A 153 -5.54 -20.63 -24.74
CA PRO A 153 -4.78 -20.23 -25.92
C PRO A 153 -5.73 -20.13 -27.12
N ILE A 154 -5.59 -19.15 -28.01
CA ILE A 154 -6.26 -19.25 -29.31
C ILE A 154 -5.49 -20.26 -30.14
N GLY A 155 -6.05 -21.48 -30.15
CA GLY A 155 -5.66 -22.59 -31.00
C GLY A 155 -5.75 -22.25 -32.48
N GLY A 156 -5.10 -23.12 -33.26
CA GLY A 156 -4.72 -22.88 -34.63
C GLY A 156 -5.83 -22.65 -35.63
N LYS A 157 -5.39 -22.18 -36.79
CA LYS A 157 -5.74 -22.84 -38.04
C LYS A 157 -4.47 -23.00 -38.89
N ASP A 158 -4.09 -24.25 -39.07
CA ASP A 158 -3.51 -24.70 -40.32
C ASP A 158 -4.48 -24.31 -41.44
N GLU A 159 -4.02 -23.57 -42.44
CA GLU A 159 -4.62 -23.63 -43.77
C GLU A 159 -3.54 -23.40 -44.83
N GLU A 160 -3.04 -24.53 -45.29
CA GLU A 160 -2.28 -24.79 -46.51
C GLU A 160 -3.10 -24.39 -47.74
N VAL A 161 -2.61 -23.48 -48.59
CA VAL A 161 -2.96 -23.47 -50.03
C VAL A 161 -1.78 -22.93 -50.86
N SER A 162 -1.13 -23.89 -51.53
CA SER A 162 -0.61 -23.90 -52.92
C SER A 162 0.12 -22.67 -53.49
#